data_AF-Q9PTC2-F1
#
_entry.id   AF-Q9PTC2-F1
#
_cell.length_a   1.000
_cell.length_b   1.000
_cell.length_c   1.000
_cell.angle_alpha   90.00
_cell.angle_beta   90.00
_cell.angle_gamma   90.00
#
_symmetry.space_group_name_H-M   'P 1'
#
loop_
_entity.id
_entity.type
_entity.pdbx_description
1 polymer ?
#
loop_
_entity_poly.entity_id
_entity_poly.type
_entity_poly.pdbx_seq_one_letter_code
_entity_poly.pdbx_strand_id
1 'polypeptide(L)'
;MKSLQIICLLFVLVARGSCHSCEICHNFGKDCEGGETEECASPEDQCGTVLMEVSTAPISFRSIHRNCFSSSLCKLERFDINIGHDSFLRGRIHCCDEARCEAQQFPGLPLSFPNGYHCPGILGLFSVDSSEHEAICRGTETKCINLAGFRRERFPGDIAYNIKGCTSSCPELRLSNRTHEEHRNDLIKVECTEASKNTPSE
;
A
#
# COMPACT_ATOMS: atom_id res chain seq x y z
N MET A 1 8.34 -37.39 54.13
CA MET A 1 8.66 -36.77 52.83
C MET A 1 7.38 -36.19 52.26
N LYS A 2 7.15 -34.88 52.42
CA LYS A 2 5.95 -34.19 51.96
C LYS A 2 6.23 -33.69 50.55
N SER A 3 5.68 -34.40 49.57
CA SER A 3 5.88 -34.15 48.15
C SER A 3 5.33 -32.77 47.77
N LEU A 4 6.24 -31.96 47.21
CA LEU A 4 6.04 -30.79 46.37
C LEU A 4 4.59 -30.56 45.88
N GLN A 5 3.92 -29.57 46.47
CA GLN A 5 2.78 -28.87 45.86
C GLN A 5 3.34 -27.97 44.75
N ILE A 6 3.72 -28.58 43.62
CA ILE A 6 4.20 -27.87 42.44
C ILE A 6 3.03 -27.70 41.47
N ILE A 7 2.61 -26.44 41.36
CA ILE A 7 2.23 -25.76 40.12
C ILE A 7 1.05 -26.42 39.36
N CYS A 8 -0.16 -26.07 39.78
CA CYS A 8 -1.34 -26.10 38.90
C CYS A 8 -1.78 -24.66 38.56
N LEU A 9 -0.81 -23.78 38.24
CA LEU A 9 -1.08 -22.59 37.44
C LEU A 9 -1.11 -23.05 35.98
N LEU A 10 -2.25 -23.64 35.58
CA LEU A 10 -2.62 -23.69 34.17
C LEU A 10 -2.82 -22.25 33.72
N PHE A 11 -1.72 -21.60 33.36
CA PHE A 11 -1.75 -20.48 32.43
C PHE A 11 -2.30 -21.05 31.13
N VAL A 12 -3.63 -21.06 31.01
CA VAL A 12 -4.28 -21.07 29.71
C VAL A 12 -3.99 -19.69 29.11
N LEU A 13 -2.74 -19.49 28.69
CA LEU A 13 -2.39 -18.54 27.66
C LEU A 13 -3.03 -19.09 26.39
N VAL A 14 -4.37 -18.98 26.31
CA VAL A 14 -4.99 -18.83 25.00
C VAL A 14 -4.33 -17.55 24.50
N ALA A 15 -3.33 -17.70 23.64
CA ALA A 15 -3.03 -16.65 22.70
C ALA A 15 -4.38 -16.40 22.02
N ARG A 16 -5.13 -15.42 22.51
CA ARG A 16 -6.17 -14.78 21.74
C ARG A 16 -5.39 -14.12 20.62
N GLY A 17 -5.05 -14.89 19.59
CA GLY A 17 -5.07 -14.33 18.25
C GLY A 17 -6.49 -13.80 18.15
N SER A 18 -6.62 -12.50 18.36
CA SER A 18 -7.90 -11.84 18.25
C SER A 18 -8.35 -12.12 16.83
N CYS A 19 -9.35 -12.99 16.67
CA CYS A 19 -10.02 -13.15 15.39
C CYS A 19 -10.75 -11.82 15.17
N HIS A 20 -10.07 -10.85 14.57
CA HIS A 20 -10.66 -9.58 14.22
C HIS A 20 -11.54 -9.81 13.01
N SER A 21 -12.82 -9.43 13.11
CA SER A 21 -13.70 -9.39 11.95
C SER A 21 -13.77 -7.96 11.44
N CYS A 22 -13.48 -7.77 10.17
CA CYS A 22 -13.41 -6.45 9.54
C CYS A 22 -14.46 -6.31 8.44
N GLU A 23 -15.00 -5.11 8.27
CA GLU A 23 -15.75 -4.76 7.07
C GLU A 23 -14.81 -4.75 5.87
N ILE A 24 -15.13 -5.56 4.86
CA ILE A 24 -14.40 -5.64 3.60
C ILE A 24 -15.21 -4.93 2.53
N CYS A 25 -14.64 -3.91 1.92
CA CYS A 25 -15.27 -3.24 0.79
C CYS A 25 -14.25 -2.61 -0.15
N HIS A 26 -14.62 -2.53 -1.43
CA HIS A 26 -13.86 -1.87 -2.46
C HIS A 26 -14.77 -0.97 -3.29
N ASN A 27 -14.36 0.27 -3.54
CA ASN A 27 -15.07 1.15 -4.45
C ASN A 27 -14.15 2.21 -5.08
N PHE A 28 -14.60 2.77 -6.21
CA PHE A 28 -14.05 4.02 -6.74
C PHE A 28 -14.68 5.22 -6.04
N GLY A 29 -13.88 6.26 -5.82
CA GLY A 29 -14.29 7.47 -5.12
C GLY A 29 -13.75 7.54 -3.70
N LYS A 30 -14.56 8.08 -2.79
CA LYS A 30 -14.14 8.45 -1.42
C LYS A 30 -14.70 7.56 -0.33
N ASP A 31 -15.65 6.69 -0.64
CA ASP A 31 -16.34 5.87 0.35
C ASP A 31 -16.77 4.52 -0.24
N CYS A 32 -16.81 3.52 0.62
CA CYS A 32 -17.45 2.24 0.37
C CYS A 32 -18.29 1.87 1.60
N GLU A 33 -19.55 1.55 1.35
CA GLU A 33 -20.53 1.20 2.37
C GLU A 33 -21.17 -0.14 2.03
N GLY A 34 -21.63 -0.85 3.07
CA GLY A 34 -22.34 -2.12 2.91
C GLY A 34 -21.42 -3.30 2.59
N GLY A 35 -20.16 -3.24 3.05
CA GLY A 35 -19.22 -4.34 2.91
C GLY A 35 -19.62 -5.58 3.70
N GLU A 36 -19.13 -6.74 3.28
CA GLU A 36 -19.26 -7.98 4.04
C GLU A 36 -18.30 -7.94 5.24
N THR A 37 -18.66 -8.59 6.35
CA THR A 37 -17.76 -8.71 7.49
C THR A 37 -17.06 -10.06 7.43
N GLU A 38 -15.74 -10.05 7.39
CA GLU A 38 -14.92 -11.28 7.32
C GLU A 38 -13.92 -11.35 8.47
N GLU A 39 -13.64 -12.56 8.95
CA GLU A 39 -12.58 -12.82 9.93
C GLU A 39 -11.20 -12.75 9.27
N CYS A 40 -10.29 -11.98 9.87
CA CYS A 40 -8.91 -11.89 9.42
C CYS A 40 -8.18 -13.20 9.65
N ALA A 41 -7.44 -13.64 8.65
CA ALA A 41 -6.54 -14.77 8.73
C ALA A 41 -5.10 -14.27 8.81
N SER A 42 -4.25 -15.01 9.53
CA SER A 42 -2.81 -14.74 9.56
C SER A 42 -2.21 -14.73 8.14
N PRO A 43 -1.31 -13.78 7.82
CA PRO A 43 -0.66 -12.82 8.71
C PRO A 43 -1.43 -11.53 9.00
N GLU A 44 -2.60 -11.31 8.42
CA GLU A 44 -3.44 -10.16 8.73
C GLU A 44 -4.07 -10.30 10.11
N ASP A 45 -4.02 -9.22 10.87
CA ASP A 45 -4.40 -9.19 12.27
C ASP A 45 -5.14 -7.91 12.66
N GLN A 46 -5.29 -6.95 11.74
CA GLN A 46 -5.90 -5.65 12.02
C GLN A 46 -6.85 -5.21 10.90
N CYS A 47 -7.93 -4.53 11.26
CA CYS A 47 -8.79 -3.86 10.29
C CYS A 47 -8.12 -2.58 9.81
N GLY A 48 -8.37 -2.19 8.56
CA GLY A 48 -7.99 -0.87 8.11
C GLY A 48 -8.70 -0.40 6.86
N THR A 49 -8.36 0.82 6.49
CA THR A 49 -8.83 1.48 5.27
C THR A 49 -7.64 2.04 4.52
N VAL A 50 -7.58 1.75 3.22
CA VAL A 50 -6.62 2.33 2.29
C VAL A 50 -7.38 3.21 1.31
N LEU A 51 -7.01 4.49 1.28
CA LEU A 51 -7.41 5.41 0.23
C LEU A 51 -6.23 5.55 -0.74
N MET A 52 -6.45 5.27 -2.02
CA MET A 52 -5.45 5.42 -3.08
C MET A 52 -5.89 6.46 -4.10
N GLU A 53 -4.92 7.21 -4.61
CA GLU A 53 -5.10 8.17 -5.68
C GLU A 53 -4.00 7.97 -6.72
N VAL A 54 -4.40 7.67 -7.95
CA VAL A 54 -3.54 7.72 -9.13
C VAL A 54 -3.93 8.97 -9.90
N SER A 55 -2.96 9.80 -10.23
CA SER A 55 -3.22 11.02 -11.01
C SER A 55 -2.24 11.09 -12.15
N THR A 56 -2.75 11.52 -13.29
CA THR A 56 -2.00 11.93 -14.47
C THR A 56 -2.71 13.15 -15.03
N ALA A 57 -2.10 14.33 -14.91
CA ALA A 57 -2.79 15.59 -15.19
C ALA A 57 -3.44 15.58 -16.59
N PRO A 58 -4.72 15.97 -16.72
CA PRO A 58 -5.59 16.59 -15.72
C PRO A 58 -6.48 15.62 -14.93
N ILE A 59 -6.32 14.30 -15.10
CA ILE A 59 -7.23 13.27 -14.58
C ILE A 59 -6.69 12.66 -13.30
N SER A 60 -7.56 12.48 -12.31
CA SER A 60 -7.25 11.75 -11.08
C SER A 60 -8.32 10.70 -10.79
N PHE A 61 -7.88 9.50 -10.46
CA PHE A 61 -8.70 8.37 -10.05
C PHE A 61 -8.43 8.05 -8.59
N ARG A 62 -9.51 7.94 -7.80
CA ARG A 62 -9.45 7.56 -6.40
C ARG A 62 -10.15 6.23 -6.18
N SER A 63 -9.59 5.42 -5.30
CA SER A 63 -10.23 4.20 -4.82
C SER A 63 -10.07 4.08 -3.31
N ILE A 64 -11.04 3.45 -2.68
CA ILE A 64 -11.05 3.15 -1.26
C ILE A 64 -11.21 1.64 -1.08
N HIS A 65 -10.48 1.11 -0.10
CA HIS A 65 -10.44 -0.31 0.22
C HIS A 65 -10.51 -0.44 1.73
N ARG A 66 -11.52 -1.12 2.27
CA ARG A 66 -11.49 -1.63 3.65
C ARG A 66 -11.16 -3.11 3.61
N ASN A 67 -10.19 -3.53 4.41
CA ASN A 67 -9.75 -4.91 4.43
C ASN A 67 -9.09 -5.27 5.77
N CYS A 68 -8.80 -6.56 5.93
CA CYS A 68 -7.82 -7.05 6.88
C CYS A 68 -6.41 -6.70 6.38
N PHE A 69 -5.58 -6.16 7.25
CA PHE A 69 -4.19 -5.82 6.97
C PHE A 69 -3.27 -6.43 8.02
N SER A 70 -2.02 -6.64 7.61
CA SER A 70 -0.97 -7.00 8.56
C SER A 70 -0.51 -5.76 9.31
N SER A 71 -0.16 -5.94 10.58
CA SER A 71 0.53 -4.93 11.40
C SER A 71 1.72 -4.26 10.69
N SER A 72 2.46 -4.97 9.82
CA SER A 72 3.53 -4.38 9.02
C SER A 72 3.04 -3.37 7.99
N LEU A 73 1.95 -3.66 7.29
CA LEU A 73 1.38 -2.75 6.31
C LEU A 73 0.74 -1.53 6.99
N CYS A 74 0.13 -1.73 8.17
CA CYS A 74 -0.43 -0.64 8.98
C CYS A 74 0.63 0.39 9.39
N LYS A 75 1.87 -0.05 9.67
CA LYS A 75 3.00 0.86 10.00
C LYS A 75 3.44 1.74 8.84
N LEU A 76 3.05 1.42 7.61
CA LEU A 76 3.42 2.24 6.46
C LEU A 76 2.75 3.61 6.53
N GLU A 77 1.49 3.68 7.02
CA GLU A 77 0.61 4.87 7.15
C GLU A 77 0.32 5.63 5.84
N ARG A 78 1.32 5.82 5.00
CA ARG A 78 1.26 6.49 3.72
C ARG A 78 2.35 6.00 2.79
N PHE A 79 2.08 6.08 1.51
CA PHE A 79 3.11 6.00 0.48
C PHE A 79 2.81 7.04 -0.59
N ASP A 80 3.86 7.67 -1.12
CA ASP A 80 3.75 8.66 -2.16
C ASP A 80 4.85 8.34 -3.19
N ILE A 81 4.45 8.19 -4.46
CA ILE A 81 5.33 7.88 -5.58
C ILE A 81 5.14 8.99 -6.62
N ASN A 82 6.18 9.77 -6.83
CA ASN A 82 6.25 10.75 -7.91
C ASN A 82 6.75 10.03 -9.16
N ILE A 83 5.84 9.80 -10.10
CA ILE A 83 6.13 9.06 -11.33
C ILE A 83 6.84 9.97 -12.35
N GLY A 84 6.69 11.30 -12.22
CA GLY A 84 7.15 12.30 -13.20
C GLY A 84 6.02 12.70 -14.16
N HIS A 85 6.27 13.69 -15.02
CA HIS A 85 5.28 14.23 -15.97
C HIS A 85 3.90 14.52 -15.33
N ASP A 86 3.90 15.23 -14.20
CA ASP A 86 2.69 15.57 -13.43
C ASP A 86 1.82 14.35 -13.03
N SER A 87 2.45 13.17 -12.97
CA SER A 87 1.82 11.91 -12.60
C SER A 87 2.33 11.42 -11.24
N PHE A 88 1.42 10.92 -10.42
CA PHE A 88 1.73 10.40 -9.09
C PHE A 88 0.79 9.27 -8.69
N LEU A 89 1.28 8.42 -7.79
CA LEU A 89 0.48 7.46 -7.03
C LEU A 89 0.66 7.78 -5.54
N ARG A 90 -0.44 7.96 -4.82
CA ARG A 90 -0.44 8.21 -3.38
C ARG A 90 -1.42 7.28 -2.69
N GLY A 91 -1.05 6.80 -1.52
CA GLY A 91 -1.92 6.01 -0.65
C GLY A 91 -1.85 6.47 0.80
N ARG A 92 -2.96 6.34 1.51
CA ARG A 92 -3.07 6.53 2.97
C ARG A 92 -3.69 5.27 3.55
N ILE A 93 -3.05 4.74 4.59
CA ILE A 93 -3.42 3.51 5.28
C ILE A 93 -3.75 3.89 6.71
N HIS A 94 -4.96 3.59 7.15
CA HIS A 94 -5.36 3.76 8.53
C HIS A 94 -5.87 2.43 9.06
N CYS A 95 -5.19 1.89 10.06
CA CYS A 95 -5.63 0.69 10.77
C CYS A 95 -6.13 1.06 12.15
N CYS A 96 -7.12 0.30 12.62
CA CYS A 96 -7.82 0.53 13.87
C CYS A 96 -8.27 -0.81 14.48
N ASP A 97 -8.73 -0.78 15.73
CA ASP A 97 -9.17 -2.00 16.44
C ASP A 97 -10.66 -2.29 16.20
N GLU A 98 -11.40 -1.30 15.71
CA GLU A 98 -12.80 -1.40 15.33
C GLU A 98 -12.97 -2.18 14.01
N ALA A 99 -14.12 -2.84 13.84
CA ALA A 99 -14.46 -3.56 12.61
C ALA A 99 -14.48 -2.67 11.36
N ARG A 100 -14.75 -1.36 11.55
CA ARG A 100 -14.78 -0.36 10.49
C ARG A 100 -13.86 0.79 10.88
N CYS A 101 -12.80 0.96 10.09
CA CYS A 101 -11.92 2.12 10.18
C CYS A 101 -12.41 3.22 9.24
N GLU A 102 -12.35 4.46 9.71
CA GLU A 102 -12.69 5.60 8.87
C GLU A 102 -11.52 5.99 7.96
N ALA A 103 -11.84 6.42 6.73
CA ALA A 103 -10.80 6.80 5.78
C ALA A 103 -10.13 8.11 6.21
N GLN A 104 -8.80 8.13 6.22
CA GLN A 104 -8.07 9.39 6.33
C GLN A 104 -8.08 10.12 4.99
N GLN A 105 -8.40 11.41 5.02
CA GLN A 105 -8.35 12.25 3.83
C GLN A 105 -6.90 12.47 3.38
N PHE A 106 -6.68 12.55 2.07
CA PHE A 106 -5.38 13.00 1.57
C PHE A 106 -5.11 14.43 2.03
N PRO A 107 -3.92 14.71 2.59
CA PRO A 107 -3.49 16.09 2.66
C PRO A 107 -3.41 16.66 1.23
N GLY A 108 -3.66 17.96 1.08
CA GLY A 108 -3.45 18.64 -0.20
C GLY A 108 -2.08 18.29 -0.79
N LEU A 109 -1.98 18.24 -2.12
CA LEU A 109 -0.71 17.97 -2.81
C LEU A 109 0.36 18.94 -2.29
N PRO A 110 1.42 18.45 -1.62
CA PRO A 110 2.49 19.33 -1.19
C PRO A 110 3.20 19.85 -2.43
N LEU A 111 3.30 21.17 -2.56
CA LEU A 111 4.17 21.79 -3.56
C LEU A 111 5.61 21.63 -3.08
N SER A 112 6.38 20.80 -3.77
CA SER A 112 7.81 20.58 -3.51
C SER A 112 8.63 20.98 -4.73
N PHE A 113 9.84 21.49 -4.51
CA PHE A 113 10.77 21.84 -5.59
C PHE A 113 11.61 20.62 -6.00
N PRO A 114 12.08 20.53 -7.25
CA PRO A 114 13.07 19.55 -7.67
C PRO A 114 14.29 19.55 -6.74
N ASN A 115 14.78 18.36 -6.37
CA ASN A 115 15.89 18.21 -5.42
C ASN A 115 17.21 17.74 -6.07
N GLY A 116 17.22 17.60 -7.41
CA GLY A 116 18.39 17.19 -8.19
C GLY A 116 18.62 15.68 -8.28
N TYR A 117 17.76 14.88 -7.64
CA TYR A 117 17.72 13.43 -7.86
C TYR A 117 16.78 13.08 -9.01
N HIS A 118 17.05 11.95 -9.65
CA HIS A 118 16.22 11.39 -10.70
C HIS A 118 16.07 9.87 -10.56
N CYS A 119 14.94 9.39 -11.04
CA CYS A 119 14.60 7.97 -11.12
C CYS A 119 14.00 7.67 -12.50
N PRO A 120 13.99 6.40 -12.93
CA PRO A 120 13.11 5.99 -14.00
C PRO A 120 11.65 6.14 -13.57
N GLY A 121 10.83 6.73 -14.44
CA GLY A 121 9.40 6.96 -14.28
C GLY A 121 8.60 6.17 -15.32
N ILE A 122 7.53 5.52 -14.88
CA ILE A 122 6.60 4.77 -15.74
C ILE A 122 5.26 4.61 -15.00
N LEU A 123 4.15 4.81 -15.71
CA LEU A 123 2.81 4.44 -15.28
C LEU A 123 2.20 3.53 -16.34
N GLY A 124 2.56 2.25 -16.29
CA GLY A 124 1.93 1.20 -17.08
C GLY A 124 0.66 0.74 -16.37
N LEU A 125 -0.51 1.01 -16.96
CA LEU A 125 -1.79 0.41 -16.57
C LEU A 125 -2.26 -0.44 -17.74
N PHE A 126 -2.71 -1.67 -17.47
CA PHE A 126 -3.10 -2.69 -18.47
C PHE A 126 -1.97 -3.23 -19.36
N SER A 127 -0.72 -2.80 -19.13
CA SER A 127 0.49 -3.33 -19.77
C SER A 127 1.67 -3.21 -18.80
N VAL A 128 2.55 -4.21 -18.81
CA VAL A 128 3.86 -4.13 -18.13
C VAL A 128 4.92 -3.47 -19.00
N ASP A 129 4.70 -3.44 -20.32
CA ASP A 129 5.58 -2.81 -21.30
C ASP A 129 5.12 -1.36 -21.50
N SER A 130 5.88 -0.41 -20.96
CA SER A 130 5.74 1.00 -21.32
C SER A 130 7.12 1.66 -21.34
N SER A 131 7.28 2.70 -22.14
CA SER A 131 8.55 3.41 -22.25
C SER A 131 8.84 4.15 -20.95
N GLU A 132 9.99 3.88 -20.36
CA GLU A 132 10.48 4.62 -19.20
C GLU A 132 10.85 6.05 -19.61
N HIS A 133 10.57 7.00 -18.74
CA HIS A 133 11.04 8.37 -18.84
C HIS A 133 11.83 8.75 -17.60
N GLU A 134 12.45 9.93 -17.61
CA GLU A 134 13.08 10.46 -16.40
C GLU A 134 12.00 11.05 -15.49
N ALA A 135 12.00 10.67 -14.22
CA ALA A 135 11.23 11.26 -13.15
C ALA A 135 12.15 12.17 -12.32
N ILE A 136 11.87 13.48 -12.34
CA ILE A 136 12.58 14.46 -11.53
C ILE A 136 12.06 14.37 -10.09
N CYS A 137 12.91 13.95 -9.17
CA CYS A 137 12.55 13.82 -7.77
C CYS A 137 12.44 15.21 -7.11
N ARG A 138 11.54 15.33 -6.12
CA ARG A 138 11.18 16.59 -5.48
C ARG A 138 11.20 16.48 -3.97
N GLY A 139 11.46 17.59 -3.29
CA GLY A 139 11.47 17.66 -1.82
C GLY A 139 12.42 16.63 -1.21
N THR A 140 11.87 15.70 -0.42
CA THR A 140 12.63 14.69 0.32
C THR A 140 12.75 13.35 -0.41
N GLU A 141 12.36 13.27 -1.68
CA GLU A 141 12.44 12.04 -2.47
C GLU A 141 13.88 11.68 -2.81
N THR A 142 14.38 10.55 -2.30
CA THR A 142 15.79 10.13 -2.50
C THR A 142 15.93 8.66 -2.90
N LYS A 143 14.82 7.95 -3.12
CA LYS A 143 14.81 6.54 -3.53
C LYS A 143 14.02 6.38 -4.82
N CYS A 144 14.38 5.38 -5.62
CA CYS A 144 13.59 4.92 -6.75
C CYS A 144 12.85 3.65 -6.38
N ILE A 145 11.56 3.58 -6.68
CA ILE A 145 10.74 2.38 -6.49
C ILE A 145 10.33 1.80 -7.84
N ASN A 146 10.21 0.48 -7.90
CA ASN A 146 9.68 -0.26 -9.05
C ASN A 146 8.70 -1.31 -8.56
N LEU A 147 7.43 -1.11 -8.89
CA LEU A 147 6.32 -1.97 -8.53
C LEU A 147 5.70 -2.53 -9.80
N ALA A 148 5.73 -3.84 -9.97
CA ALA A 148 4.99 -4.49 -11.04
C ALA A 148 4.14 -5.63 -10.49
N GLY A 149 2.96 -5.78 -11.05
CA GLY A 149 2.00 -6.77 -10.60
C GLY A 149 0.75 -6.77 -11.46
N PHE A 150 -0.26 -7.47 -10.97
CA PHE A 150 -1.58 -7.46 -11.56
C PHE A 150 -2.64 -7.45 -10.47
N ARG A 151 -3.69 -6.68 -10.69
CA ARG A 151 -4.89 -6.73 -9.88
C ARG A 151 -5.91 -7.57 -10.61
N ARG A 152 -6.40 -8.63 -10.00
CA ARG A 152 -7.51 -9.39 -10.56
C ARG A 152 -8.75 -8.51 -10.59
N GLU A 153 -9.51 -8.55 -11.66
CA GLU A 153 -10.75 -7.79 -11.76
C GLU A 153 -11.76 -8.58 -12.57
N ARG A 154 -13.02 -8.62 -12.14
CA ARG A 154 -14.08 -9.28 -12.92
C ARG A 154 -14.39 -8.54 -14.22
N PHE A 155 -14.26 -7.22 -14.22
CA PHE A 155 -14.45 -6.37 -15.40
C PHE A 155 -13.58 -5.11 -15.24
N PRO A 156 -12.71 -4.76 -16.21
CA PRO A 156 -12.59 -5.30 -17.57
C PRO A 156 -11.76 -6.60 -17.72
N GLY A 157 -11.27 -7.18 -16.61
CA GLY A 157 -10.29 -8.27 -16.59
C GLY A 157 -9.04 -7.84 -15.83
N ASP A 158 -8.10 -8.77 -15.59
CA ASP A 158 -6.89 -8.52 -14.80
C ASP A 158 -6.14 -7.26 -15.26
N ILE A 159 -5.95 -6.33 -14.32
CA ILE A 159 -5.26 -5.05 -14.54
C ILE A 159 -3.80 -5.25 -14.19
N ALA A 160 -2.96 -5.48 -15.20
CA ALA A 160 -1.52 -5.41 -15.03
C ALA A 160 -1.08 -3.96 -14.72
N TYR A 161 -0.10 -3.80 -13.85
CA TYR A 161 0.53 -2.52 -13.58
C TYR A 161 2.04 -2.62 -13.51
N ASN A 162 2.71 -1.57 -13.97
CA ASN A 162 4.15 -1.35 -13.83
C ASN A 162 4.38 0.13 -13.49
N ILE A 163 4.83 0.39 -12.28
CA ILE A 163 4.92 1.72 -11.70
C ILE A 163 6.36 1.93 -11.22
N LYS A 164 7.01 2.95 -11.75
CA LYS A 164 8.30 3.44 -11.24
C LYS A 164 8.24 4.91 -10.96
N GLY A 165 9.05 5.35 -10.01
CA GLY A 165 9.17 6.76 -9.68
C GLY A 165 10.00 7.02 -8.44
N CYS A 166 9.99 8.26 -8.02
CA CYS A 166 10.68 8.75 -6.83
C CYS A 166 9.82 8.57 -5.57
N THR A 167 10.46 8.20 -4.46
CA THR A 167 9.86 8.15 -3.12
C THR A 167 10.86 8.61 -2.05
N SER A 168 10.37 9.06 -0.90
CA SER A 168 11.23 9.50 0.22
C SER A 168 11.93 8.33 0.92
N SER A 169 11.31 7.16 0.94
CA SER A 169 11.80 5.99 1.65
C SER A 169 11.26 4.73 1.01
N CYS A 170 12.03 3.64 1.07
CA CYS A 170 11.58 2.34 0.58
C CYS A 170 10.49 1.79 1.50
N PRO A 171 9.25 1.60 1.01
CA PRO A 171 8.21 1.00 1.81
C PRO A 171 8.47 -0.51 1.96
N GLU A 172 8.28 -1.05 3.15
CA GLU A 172 8.17 -2.51 3.32
C GLU A 172 6.80 -2.97 2.83
N LEU A 173 6.66 -3.17 1.53
CA LEU A 173 5.43 -3.67 0.94
C LEU A 173 5.39 -5.20 1.06
N ARG A 174 4.86 -5.67 2.18
CA ARG A 174 4.35 -7.04 2.31
C ARG A 174 2.85 -6.99 2.05
N LEU A 175 2.44 -7.21 0.80
CA LEU A 175 1.05 -7.55 0.55
C LEU A 175 0.82 -8.93 1.12
N SER A 176 -0.22 -9.09 1.94
CA SER A 176 -0.59 -10.41 2.38
C SER A 176 -1.12 -11.22 1.21
N ASN A 177 -0.78 -12.52 1.19
CA ASN A 177 -1.24 -13.47 0.20
C ASN A 177 -2.77 -13.69 0.24
N ARG A 178 -3.48 -13.08 1.20
CA ARG A 178 -4.90 -13.30 1.46
C ARG A 178 -5.73 -12.02 1.61
N THR A 179 -5.47 -10.99 0.79
CA THR A 179 -6.57 -10.08 0.44
C THR A 179 -7.68 -10.93 -0.16
N HIS A 180 -8.73 -11.15 0.62
CA HIS A 180 -9.82 -12.10 0.38
C HIS A 180 -10.77 -11.60 -0.72
N GLU A 181 -10.21 -11.05 -1.78
CA GLU A 181 -10.96 -10.44 -2.85
C GLU A 181 -10.77 -11.27 -4.12
N GLU A 182 -11.86 -11.47 -4.84
CA GLU A 182 -11.84 -11.68 -6.30
C GLU A 182 -11.02 -10.60 -7.04
N HIS A 183 -10.59 -9.55 -6.31
CA HIS A 183 -9.81 -8.38 -6.74
C HIS A 183 -8.35 -8.33 -6.21
N ARG A 184 -7.76 -9.50 -5.96
CA ARG A 184 -6.40 -9.68 -5.42
C ARG A 184 -5.32 -8.90 -6.18
N ASN A 185 -4.43 -8.23 -5.44
CA ASN A 185 -3.19 -7.67 -5.98
C ASN A 185 -2.06 -8.70 -5.87
N ASP A 186 -1.56 -9.16 -7.00
CA ASP A 186 -0.41 -10.05 -7.10
C ASP A 186 0.82 -9.22 -7.51
N LEU A 187 1.74 -8.98 -6.57
CA LEU A 187 3.01 -8.31 -6.86
C LEU A 187 3.99 -9.31 -7.46
N ILE A 188 4.46 -9.01 -8.67
CA ILE A 188 5.53 -9.75 -9.35
C ILE A 188 6.89 -9.16 -8.97
N LYS A 189 6.94 -7.84 -8.72
CA LYS A 189 8.17 -7.10 -8.52
C LYS A 189 7.98 -5.96 -7.53
N VAL A 190 8.85 -5.91 -6.53
CA VAL A 190 9.04 -4.77 -5.63
C VAL A 190 10.53 -4.57 -5.49
N GLU A 191 11.06 -3.53 -6.11
CA GLU A 191 12.44 -3.11 -5.95
C GLU A 191 12.47 -1.67 -5.45
N CYS A 192 13.45 -1.37 -4.60
CA CYS A 192 13.72 -0.02 -4.17
C CYS A 192 15.24 0.21 -4.11
N THR A 193 15.69 1.30 -4.72
CA THR A 193 17.12 1.65 -4.85
C THR A 193 17.35 3.10 -4.48
N GLU A 194 18.62 3.50 -4.34
CA GLU A 194 18.96 4.92 -4.26
C GLU A 194 18.59 5.64 -5.57
N ALA A 195 18.18 6.90 -5.46
CA ALA A 195 18.02 7.77 -6.60
C ALA A 195 19.38 8.28 -7.10
N SER A 196 19.48 8.49 -8.41
CA SER A 196 20.68 9.01 -9.04
C SER A 196 20.72 10.52 -8.93
N LYS A 197 21.91 11.11 -8.74
CA LYS A 197 22.09 12.56 -8.72
C LYS A 197 22.81 12.98 -9.99
N ASN A 198 22.34 14.05 -10.62
CA ASN A 198 23.12 14.68 -11.69
C ASN A 198 24.37 15.29 -11.06
N THR A 199 25.52 14.66 -11.23
CA THR A 199 26.80 15.31 -10.95
C THR A 199 27.05 16.28 -12.10
N PRO A 200 27.23 17.58 -11.86
CA PRO A 200 27.72 18.48 -12.89
C PRO A 200 29.05 17.91 -13.39
N SER A 201 29.17 17.64 -14.68
CA SER A 201 30.46 17.36 -15.31
C SER A 201 31.36 18.58 -15.09
N GLU A 202 32.49 18.38 -14.40
CA GLU A 202 33.56 19.38 -14.25
C GLU A 202 34.12 19.86 -15.59
#